data_AF-A0AAD9KV47-F1
#
_entry.id   AF-A0AAD9KV47-F1
#
_cell.length_a   1.000
_cell.length_b   1.000
_cell.length_c   1.000
_cell.angle_alpha   90.00
_cell.angle_beta   90.00
_cell.angle_gamma   90.00
#
_symmetry.space_group_name_H-M   'P 1'
#
loop_
_entity.id
_entity.type
_entity.pdbx_description
1 polymer ?
#
loop_
_entity_poly.entity_id
_entity_poly.type
_entity_poly.pdbx_seq_one_letter_code
_entity_poly.pdbx_strand_id
1 'polypeptide(L)'
;MLLMTFKCMNGLAPSYLAELVQPRKRDKRLRQNYAPTLHQGITKKCIGDSAFGAAAPRLWNELPVNIRASGTLSMFRKCLKTY
;
A
#
# COMPACT_ATOMS: atom_id res chain seq x y z
N MET A 1 -5.19 8.90 -2.50
CA MET A 1 -5.39 7.62 -1.78
C MET A 1 -4.12 7.10 -1.09
N LEU A 2 -2.95 7.16 -1.73
CA LEU A 2 -1.66 6.67 -1.20
C LEU A 2 -1.28 7.16 0.21
N LEU A 3 -1.64 8.39 0.58
CA LEU A 3 -1.40 8.91 1.92
C LEU A 3 -2.20 8.16 3.00
N MET A 4 -3.44 7.78 2.69
CA MET A 4 -4.26 6.96 3.59
C MET A 4 -3.72 5.53 3.67
N THR A 5 -3.25 4.99 2.55
CA THR A 5 -2.56 3.69 2.49
C THR A 5 -1.33 3.67 3.40
N PHE A 6 -0.50 4.73 3.35
CA PHE A 6 0.65 4.87 4.25
C PHE A 6 0.21 4.89 5.72
N LYS A 7 -0.84 5.66 6.04
CA LYS A 7 -1.38 5.70 7.42
C LYS A 7 -1.90 4.34 7.87
N CYS A 8 -2.61 3.61 7.02
CA CYS A 8 -3.10 2.25 7.31
C CYS A 8 -1.94 1.30 7.58
N MET A 9 -0.89 1.34 6.76
CA MET A 9 0.32 0.53 6.91
C MET A 9 1.10 0.82 8.20
N ASN A 10 1.04 2.06 8.69
CA ASN A 10 1.72 2.49 9.91
C ASN A 10 0.82 2.45 11.16
N GLY A 11 -0.40 1.90 11.07
CA GLY A 11 -1.33 1.84 12.19
C GLY A 11 -1.88 3.21 12.65
N LEU A 12 -1.74 4.24 11.81
CA LEU A 12 -2.22 5.61 12.07
C LEU A 12 -3.65 5.85 11.55
N ALA A 13 -4.27 4.85 10.93
CA ALA A 13 -5.63 4.92 10.42
C ALA A 13 -6.58 4.04 11.26
N PRO A 14 -7.88 4.34 11.28
CA PRO A 14 -8.88 3.48 11.88
C PRO A 14 -8.83 2.04 11.36
N SER A 15 -9.16 1.07 12.22
CA SER A 15 -9.12 -0.37 11.91
C SER A 15 -9.92 -0.74 10.66
N TYR A 16 -11.10 -0.17 10.49
CA TYR A 16 -11.96 -0.44 9.31
C TYR A 16 -11.29 -0.09 7.97
N LEU A 17 -10.38 0.89 7.93
CA LEU A 17 -9.60 1.21 6.74
C LEU A 17 -8.38 0.29 6.57
N ALA A 18 -7.75 -0.09 7.68
CA ALA A 18 -6.62 -1.01 7.67
C ALA A 18 -7.04 -2.41 7.22
N GLU A 19 -8.25 -2.85 7.58
CA GLU A 19 -8.82 -4.14 7.16
C GLU A 19 -9.07 -4.22 5.65
N LEU A 20 -9.38 -3.09 5.01
CA LEU A 20 -9.52 -2.99 3.55
C LEU A 20 -8.18 -3.11 2.81
N VAL A 21 -7.06 -2.90 3.51
CA VAL A 21 -5.71 -2.83 2.93
C VAL A 21 -4.82 -3.82 3.66
N GLN A 22 -4.96 -5.10 3.30
CA GLN A 22 -4.20 -6.15 3.96
C GLN A 22 -2.75 -6.19 3.45
N PRO A 23 -1.74 -6.09 4.34
CA PRO A 23 -0.37 -6.36 3.97
C PRO A 23 -0.25 -7.80 3.50
N ARG A 24 0.49 -8.02 2.40
CA ARG A 24 0.66 -9.36 1.85
C ARG A 24 1.28 -10.26 2.93
N LYS A 25 0.55 -11.32 3.34
CA LYS A 25 1.06 -12.30 4.31
C LYS A 25 2.39 -12.82 3.81
N ARG A 26 3.43 -12.61 4.62
CA ARG A 26 4.79 -13.08 4.34
C ARG A 26 4.77 -14.60 4.39
N ASP A 27 5.08 -15.22 3.28
CA ASP A 27 5.38 -16.65 3.29
C ASP A 27 6.77 -16.81 3.93
N LYS A 28 6.83 -17.36 5.15
CA LYS A 28 8.04 -17.40 5.97
C LYS A 28 9.21 -18.17 5.31
N ARG A 29 8.93 -18.85 4.19
CA ARG A 29 9.87 -19.68 3.42
C ARG A 29 10.59 -18.93 2.29
N LEU A 30 10.14 -17.75 1.90
CA LEU A 30 10.74 -16.98 0.79
C LEU A 30 11.53 -15.78 1.32
N ARG A 31 12.85 -15.81 1.15
CA ARG A 31 13.77 -14.67 1.36
C ARG A 31 13.70 -13.62 0.24
N GLN A 32 12.61 -13.57 -0.53
CA GLN A 32 12.51 -12.63 -1.64
C GLN A 32 11.72 -11.38 -1.25
N ASN A 33 12.46 -10.28 -1.24
CA ASN A 33 12.01 -8.90 -1.20
C ASN A 33 11.34 -8.44 0.11
N TYR A 34 12.17 -7.80 0.94
CA TYR A 34 11.78 -6.95 2.07
C TYR A 34 11.11 -5.65 1.58
N ALA A 35 10.15 -5.73 0.65
CA ALA A 35 9.44 -4.59 0.12
C ALA A 35 8.02 -4.57 0.70
N PRO A 36 7.60 -3.50 1.40
CA PRO A 36 6.24 -3.38 1.92
C PRO A 36 5.25 -3.37 0.75
N THR A 37 4.66 -4.53 0.47
CA THR A 37 3.79 -4.77 -0.69
C THR A 37 2.43 -5.20 -0.18
N LEU A 38 1.38 -4.65 -0.78
CA LEU A 38 0.01 -4.94 -0.39
C LEU A 38 -0.55 -6.11 -1.18
N HIS A 39 -1.43 -6.89 -0.55
CA HIS A 39 -2.15 -7.92 -1.27
C HIS A 39 -3.11 -7.25 -2.25
N GLN A 40 -2.85 -7.43 -3.55
CA GLN A 40 -3.76 -7.03 -4.61
C GLN A 40 -4.51 -8.27 -5.08
N GLY A 41 -5.80 -8.34 -4.77
CA GLY A 41 -6.68 -9.36 -5.35
C GLY A 41 -6.77 -9.19 -6.87
N ILE A 42 -6.92 -10.30 -7.59
CA ILE A 42 -7.18 -10.25 -9.04
C ILE A 42 -8.65 -9.83 -9.22
N THR A 43 -8.88 -8.52 -9.29
CA THR A 43 -10.21 -7.97 -9.56
C THR A 43 -10.39 -7.80 -11.07
N LYS A 44 -11.48 -8.33 -11.63
CA LYS A 44 -11.88 -7.99 -13.01
C LYS A 44 -12.19 -6.50 -13.05
N LYS A 45 -11.79 -5.81 -14.13
CA LYS A 45 -12.05 -4.38 -14.26
C LYS A 45 -13.54 -4.09 -14.10
N CYS A 46 -13.93 -3.44 -13.02
CA CYS A 46 -15.32 -3.14 -12.68
C CYS A 46 -15.45 -1.69 -12.21
N ILE A 47 -16.68 -1.18 -12.15
CA ILE A 47 -17.00 0.18 -11.68
C ILE A 47 -16.44 0.45 -10.25
N GLY A 48 -16.24 -0.61 -9.45
CA GLY A 48 -15.62 -0.57 -8.12
C GLY A 48 -14.09 -0.52 -8.08
N ASP A 49 -13.37 -0.49 -9.21
CA ASP A 49 -11.90 -0.45 -9.23
C ASP A 49 -11.32 0.83 -8.61
N SER A 50 -12.11 1.91 -8.59
CA SER A 50 -11.78 3.19 -7.94
C SER A 50 -11.98 3.15 -6.42
N ALA A 51 -12.59 2.08 -5.86
CA ALA A 51 -12.78 1.95 -4.43
C ALA A 51 -11.42 1.79 -3.73
N PHE A 52 -11.30 2.32 -2.51
CA PHE A 52 -10.05 2.33 -1.76
C PHE A 52 -9.41 0.95 -1.63
N GLY A 53 -10.20 -0.10 -1.35
CA GLY A 53 -9.70 -1.48 -1.23
C GLY A 53 -9.12 -2.08 -2.52
N ALA A 54 -9.53 -1.59 -3.70
CA ALA A 54 -9.02 -2.06 -4.99
C ALA A 54 -7.89 -1.17 -5.51
N ALA A 55 -8.08 0.15 -5.50
CA ALA A 55 -7.12 1.12 -6.01
C ALA A 55 -5.88 1.26 -5.12
N ALA A 56 -6.02 1.21 -3.79
CA ALA A 56 -4.91 1.48 -2.88
C ALA A 56 -3.79 0.44 -2.97
N PRO A 57 -4.05 -0.89 -2.94
CA PRO A 57 -3.01 -1.90 -3.12
C PRO A 57 -2.29 -1.79 -4.46
N ARG A 58 -3.05 -1.53 -5.53
CA ARG A 58 -2.50 -1.35 -6.88
C ARG A 58 -1.54 -0.17 -6.96
N LEU A 59 -2.01 1.02 -6.62
CA LEU A 59 -1.21 2.25 -6.67
C LEU A 59 0.01 2.15 -5.75
N TRP A 60 -0.14 1.51 -4.60
CA TRP A 60 0.98 1.31 -3.68
C TRP A 60 2.04 0.38 -4.28
N ASN A 61 1.62 -0.73 -4.89
CA ASN A 61 2.55 -1.68 -5.50
C ASN A 61 3.25 -1.11 -6.74
N GLU A 62 2.61 -0.18 -7.46
CA GLU A 62 3.22 0.60 -8.56
C GLU A 62 4.31 1.57 -8.08
N LEU A 63 4.39 1.89 -6.78
CA LEU A 63 5.46 2.74 -6.25
C LEU A 63 6.80 2.01 -6.17
N PRO A 64 7.91 2.70 -6.47
CA PRO A 64 9.23 2.15 -6.23
C PRO A 64 9.52 1.97 -4.73
N VAL A 65 10.37 1.00 -4.40
CA VAL A 65 10.58 0.52 -3.03
C VAL A 65 11.14 1.60 -2.11
N ASN A 66 11.97 2.50 -2.63
CA ASN A 66 12.51 3.65 -1.91
C ASN A 66 11.41 4.57 -1.36
N ILE A 67 10.34 4.80 -2.12
CA ILE A 67 9.20 5.63 -1.67
C ILE A 67 8.40 4.87 -0.62
N ARG A 68 8.15 3.57 -0.82
CA ARG A 68 7.38 2.78 0.15
C ARG A 68 8.11 2.52 1.46
N ALA A 69 9.45 2.47 1.43
CA ALA A 69 10.31 2.31 2.60
C ALA A 69 10.55 3.63 3.36
N SER A 70 9.85 4.72 2.99
CA SER A 70 9.93 6.00 3.70
C SER A 70 9.56 5.83 5.18
N GLY A 71 10.46 6.22 6.08
CA GLY A 71 10.24 6.11 7.53
C GLY A 71 9.25 7.12 8.12
N THR A 72 8.92 8.19 7.38
CA THR A 72 8.00 9.22 7.87
C THR A 72 7.01 9.66 6.79
N LEU A 73 5.83 10.13 7.23
CA LEU A 73 4.80 10.68 6.34
C LEU A 73 5.31 11.89 5.54
N SER A 74 6.18 12.72 6.14
CA SER A 74 6.76 13.89 5.50
C SER A 74 7.70 13.48 4.35
N MET A 75 8.61 12.53 4.59
CA MET A 75 9.47 11.97 3.55
C MET A 75 8.64 11.30 2.45
N PHE A 76 7.63 10.52 2.82
CA PHE A 76 6.74 9.88 1.85
C PHE A 76 6.07 10.91 0.93
N ARG A 77 5.49 11.98 1.50
CA ARG A 77 4.88 13.07 0.72
C ARG A 77 5.88 13.74 -0.22
N LYS A 78 7.10 13.99 0.25
CA LYS A 78 8.16 14.61 -0.56
C LYS A 78 8.55 13.72 -1.74
N CYS A 79 8.82 12.45 -1.49
CA CYS A 79 9.19 11.48 -2.51
C CYS A 79 8.04 11.19 -3.50
N LEU A 80 6.80 11.23 -3.03
CA LEU A 80 5.63 11.07 -3.90
C LEU A 80 5.41 12.27 -4.81
N LYS A 81 5.78 13.49 -4.40
CA LYS A 81 5.65 14.68 -5.26
C LYS A 81 6.66 14.69 -6.42
N THR A 82 7.75 13.94 -6.27
CA THR A 82 8.81 13.79 -7.28
C THR A 82 8.61 12.58 -8.22
N TYR A 83 7.49 11.85 -8.06
CA TYR A 83 7.11 10.69 -8.86
C TYR A 83 5.77 10.94 -9.52
#